data_AF-A0A850B1D0-F1
#
_entry.id   AF-A0A850B1D0-F1
#
_cell.length_a   1.000
_cell.length_b   1.000
_cell.length_c   1.000
_cell.angle_alpha   90.00
_cell.angle_beta   90.00
_cell.angle_gamma   90.00
#
_symmetry.space_group_name_H-M   'P 1'
#
loop_
_entity.id
_entity.type
_entity.pdbx_description
1 polymer ?
#
loop_
_entity_poly.entity_id
_entity_poly.type
_entity_poly.pdbx_seq_one_letter_code
_entity_poly.pdbx_strand_id
1 'polypeptide(L)'
;MGPNTLYLRLEGPLQAWGSHEAKMQVRRTADEPSKSAVIGLLCAALGLSRRDARDSLLTLSQLRMGVRIDRAGVRWWDYQTIGAGMKMPIAEAVGKTKAGPMLSRREYLADASFLVAMQGEPALIASLASALAEPRWALFLGRRSCPPTLPVLQRPPETHSSVLDALAHVPWQRRLRDEPVPTTLDVVEDWIPTSEEPEAPPHAELRYDVPLSFDPPHHNPRFVVRHTLPLAPNGDVPVDPDAAVRPTPRPLRPRANYTDTAYRAVRAERLAYDRGLCVFCKDAAPTVQHITYRRGGGKETLEDLKSLCRLCHDAVTMLEYGAHMGLDRIDPEDPAWRDRIIAQRRDIIAFRSLESRRRRLSSVEV
;
A
#
# COMPACT_ATOMS: atom_id res chain seq x y z
N MET A 1 18.13 -9.86 -36.20
CA MET A 1 16.94 -10.15 -35.39
C MET A 1 16.95 -9.15 -34.23
N GLY A 2 15.90 -8.33 -34.10
CA GLY A 2 15.78 -7.40 -32.97
C GLY A 2 15.15 -8.07 -31.74
N PRO A 3 15.10 -7.38 -30.60
CA PRO A 3 14.41 -7.87 -29.41
C PRO A 3 12.93 -8.11 -29.71
N ASN A 4 12.38 -9.24 -29.26
CA ASN A 4 11.02 -9.69 -29.57
C ASN A 4 10.08 -9.69 -28.35
N THR A 5 10.59 -9.39 -27.14
CA THR A 5 9.80 -9.44 -25.91
C THR A 5 9.92 -8.13 -25.13
N LEU A 6 8.76 -7.60 -24.74
CA LEU A 6 8.57 -6.41 -23.90
C LEU A 6 8.15 -6.84 -22.49
N TYR A 7 8.71 -6.20 -21.46
CA TYR A 7 8.44 -6.51 -20.05
C TYR A 7 7.76 -5.36 -19.33
N LEU A 8 6.60 -5.64 -18.74
CA LEU A 8 5.81 -4.68 -17.98
C LEU A 8 5.74 -5.07 -16.51
N ARG A 9 6.12 -4.15 -15.61
CA ARG A 9 5.89 -4.29 -14.17
C ARG A 9 4.57 -3.61 -13.81
N LEU A 10 3.56 -4.41 -13.47
CA LEU A 10 2.26 -3.93 -13.02
C LEU A 10 2.18 -4.07 -11.51
N GLU A 11 2.73 -3.09 -10.81
CA GLU A 11 2.77 -3.02 -9.36
C GLU A 11 2.17 -1.70 -8.87
N GLY A 12 1.28 -1.77 -7.88
CA GLY A 12 0.60 -0.62 -7.33
C GLY A 12 -0.13 -0.96 -6.02
N PRO A 13 -0.49 0.05 -5.21
CA PRO A 13 -1.23 -0.17 -3.98
C PRO A 13 -2.60 -0.81 -4.23
N LEU A 14 -3.24 -0.42 -5.33
CA LEU A 14 -4.51 -0.96 -5.82
C LEU A 14 -4.41 -1.22 -7.32
N GLN A 15 -5.08 -2.25 -7.80
CA GLN A 15 -5.24 -2.58 -9.22
C GLN A 15 -6.67 -3.02 -9.50
N ALA A 16 -7.11 -2.96 -10.75
CA ALA A 16 -8.45 -3.41 -11.12
C ALA A 16 -8.55 -3.84 -12.59
N TRP A 17 -8.59 -5.16 -12.81
CA TRP A 17 -8.62 -5.78 -14.12
C TRP A 17 -10.03 -6.24 -14.43
N GLY A 18 -10.81 -5.44 -15.16
CA GLY A 18 -12.23 -5.70 -15.37
C GLY A 18 -12.49 -7.08 -15.98
N SER A 19 -13.36 -7.88 -15.34
CA SER A 19 -13.84 -9.15 -15.87
C SER A 19 -15.15 -8.99 -16.63
N HIS A 20 -15.52 -9.98 -17.45
CA HIS A 20 -16.80 -10.01 -18.18
C HIS A 20 -18.04 -9.92 -17.25
N GLU A 21 -17.87 -10.29 -15.97
CA GLU A 21 -18.91 -10.22 -14.93
C GLU A 21 -19.17 -8.79 -14.41
N ALA A 22 -18.32 -7.81 -14.73
CA ALA A 22 -18.37 -6.45 -14.20
C ALA A 22 -19.47 -5.58 -14.85
N LYS A 23 -20.74 -5.88 -14.56
CA LYS A 23 -21.90 -5.18 -15.14
C LYS A 23 -22.44 -4.07 -14.21
N MET A 24 -22.69 -2.90 -14.81
CA MET A 24 -23.42 -1.77 -14.22
C MET A 24 -22.84 -1.26 -12.88
N GLN A 25 -23.52 -1.48 -11.76
CA GLN A 25 -23.19 -0.92 -10.44
C GLN A 25 -22.17 -1.78 -9.67
N VAL A 26 -22.01 -3.05 -10.04
CA VAL A 26 -21.04 -3.97 -9.42
C VAL A 26 -19.90 -4.20 -10.40
N ARG A 27 -18.70 -3.73 -10.06
CA ARG A 27 -17.52 -3.81 -10.91
C ARG A 27 -16.50 -4.75 -10.26
N ARG A 28 -16.53 -6.02 -10.66
CA ARG A 28 -15.54 -7.03 -10.24
C ARG A 28 -14.18 -6.83 -10.91
N THR A 29 -13.16 -7.45 -10.33
CA THR A 29 -11.81 -7.56 -10.90
C THR A 29 -11.43 -9.03 -11.08
N ALA A 30 -10.66 -9.34 -12.13
CA ALA A 30 -9.93 -10.59 -12.25
C ALA A 30 -8.73 -10.61 -11.28
N ASP A 31 -8.15 -11.80 -11.06
CA ASP A 31 -7.01 -12.02 -10.17
C ASP A 31 -5.68 -11.57 -10.77
N GLU A 32 -5.64 -11.33 -12.09
CA GLU A 32 -4.47 -10.93 -12.83
C GLU A 32 -4.85 -10.01 -14.03
N PRO A 33 -3.89 -9.25 -14.59
CA PRO A 33 -4.11 -8.38 -15.74
C PRO A 33 -4.72 -9.10 -16.95
N SER A 34 -5.78 -8.52 -17.51
CA SER A 34 -6.40 -8.99 -18.75
C SER A 34 -5.65 -8.48 -19.99
N LYS A 35 -5.78 -9.17 -21.13
CA LYS A 35 -5.16 -8.73 -22.40
C LYS A 35 -5.64 -7.36 -22.81
N SER A 36 -6.94 -7.13 -22.71
CA SER A 36 -7.57 -5.84 -23.04
C SER A 36 -7.05 -4.70 -22.17
N ALA A 37 -6.78 -4.95 -20.88
CA ALA A 37 -6.24 -3.93 -19.99
C ALA A 37 -4.79 -3.59 -20.34
N VAL A 38 -3.96 -4.59 -20.61
CA VAL A 38 -2.57 -4.38 -21.02
C VAL A 38 -2.50 -3.68 -22.38
N ILE A 39 -3.28 -4.11 -23.37
CA ILE A 39 -3.36 -3.44 -24.68
C ILE A 39 -3.88 -2.01 -24.53
N GLY A 40 -4.89 -1.77 -23.69
CA GLY A 40 -5.39 -0.42 -23.41
C GLY A 40 -4.32 0.48 -22.78
N LEU A 41 -3.48 -0.07 -21.90
CA LEU A 41 -2.33 0.63 -21.34
C LEU A 41 -1.30 0.97 -22.43
N LEU A 42 -1.00 0.04 -23.33
CA LEU A 42 -0.10 0.27 -24.47
C LEU A 42 -0.64 1.34 -25.43
N CYS A 43 -1.95 1.31 -25.72
CA CYS A 43 -2.61 2.37 -26.50
C CYS A 43 -2.49 3.74 -25.82
N ALA A 44 -2.60 3.80 -24.48
CA ALA A 44 -2.44 5.04 -23.74
C ALA A 44 -1.00 5.58 -23.79
N ALA A 45 -0.01 4.68 -23.74
CA ALA A 45 1.40 5.04 -23.93
C ALA A 45 1.64 5.64 -25.33
N LEU A 46 1.08 5.01 -26.37
CA LEU A 46 1.12 5.49 -27.76
C LEU A 46 0.30 6.79 -27.98
N GLY A 47 -0.63 7.11 -27.09
CA GLY A 47 -1.55 8.24 -27.19
C GLY A 47 -2.68 8.05 -28.21
N LEU A 48 -3.12 6.80 -28.41
CA LEU A 48 -4.20 6.44 -29.33
C LEU A 48 -5.57 6.64 -28.69
N SER A 49 -6.43 7.46 -29.30
CA SER A 49 -7.81 7.61 -28.81
C SER A 49 -8.57 6.31 -28.91
N ARG A 50 -9.68 6.16 -28.18
CA ARG A 50 -10.51 4.95 -28.29
C ARG A 50 -10.96 4.68 -29.73
N ARG A 51 -11.10 5.75 -30.53
CA ARG A 51 -11.42 5.68 -31.94
C ARG A 51 -10.22 5.20 -32.75
N ASP A 52 -9.06 5.84 -32.60
CA ASP A 52 -7.86 5.56 -33.39
C ASP A 52 -7.22 4.21 -33.03
N ALA A 53 -7.40 3.77 -31.78
CA ALA A 53 -6.95 2.48 -31.31
C ALA A 53 -7.53 1.33 -32.14
N ARG A 54 -8.76 1.48 -32.68
CA ARG A 54 -9.45 0.44 -33.47
C ARG A 54 -8.57 -0.09 -34.60
N ASP A 55 -7.83 0.77 -35.27
CA ASP A 55 -6.97 0.40 -36.41
C ASP A 55 -5.71 -0.36 -35.96
N SER A 56 -5.29 -0.17 -34.69
CA SER A 56 -4.13 -0.83 -34.10
C SER A 56 -4.48 -2.08 -33.28
N LEU A 57 -5.73 -2.24 -32.86
CA LEU A 57 -6.15 -3.32 -31.96
C LEU A 57 -5.90 -4.71 -32.53
N LEU A 58 -6.07 -4.90 -33.84
CA LEU A 58 -5.79 -6.19 -34.49
C LEU A 58 -4.32 -6.57 -34.34
N THR A 59 -3.42 -5.65 -34.70
CA THR A 59 -1.96 -5.84 -34.61
C THR A 59 -1.49 -6.04 -33.17
N LEU A 60 -2.00 -5.23 -32.23
CA LEU A 60 -1.64 -5.35 -30.81
C LEU A 60 -2.18 -6.65 -30.18
N SER A 61 -3.33 -7.13 -30.63
CA SER A 61 -3.92 -8.38 -30.13
C SER A 61 -3.18 -9.64 -30.58
N GLN A 62 -2.38 -9.55 -31.65
CA GLN A 62 -1.51 -10.64 -32.11
C GLN A 62 -0.29 -10.86 -31.22
N LEU A 63 0.08 -9.90 -30.38
CA LEU A 63 1.13 -10.08 -29.39
C LEU A 63 0.78 -11.22 -28.44
N ARG A 64 1.71 -12.14 -28.20
CA ARG A 64 1.56 -13.18 -27.18
C ARG A 64 1.79 -12.60 -25.81
N MET A 65 0.89 -12.88 -24.89
CA MET A 65 0.92 -12.36 -23.53
C MET A 65 1.14 -13.49 -22.55
N GLY A 66 2.05 -13.27 -21.60
CA GLY A 66 2.19 -14.07 -20.40
C GLY A 66 2.26 -13.19 -19.17
N VAL A 67 1.73 -13.68 -18.06
CA VAL A 67 1.65 -12.98 -16.80
C VAL A 67 2.21 -13.88 -15.71
N ARG A 68 3.32 -13.47 -15.11
CA ARG A 68 3.84 -14.09 -13.89
C ARG A 68 3.30 -13.33 -12.68
N ILE A 69 2.68 -14.07 -11.76
CA ILE A 69 2.05 -13.56 -10.56
C ILE A 69 3.10 -13.50 -9.46
N ASP A 70 3.84 -12.39 -9.39
CA ASP A 70 4.88 -12.18 -8.37
C ASP A 70 4.26 -12.01 -6.98
N ARG A 71 3.08 -11.38 -6.91
CA ARG A 71 2.24 -11.28 -5.72
C ARG A 71 0.77 -11.16 -6.14
N ALA A 72 -0.06 -12.14 -5.79
CA ALA A 72 -1.48 -12.17 -6.17
C ALA A 72 -2.30 -11.01 -5.56
N GLY A 73 -1.85 -10.50 -4.41
CA GLY A 73 -2.56 -9.45 -3.66
C GLY A 73 -3.83 -9.97 -2.96
N VAL A 74 -4.61 -9.04 -2.43
CA VAL A 74 -5.84 -9.33 -1.67
C VAL A 74 -7.01 -8.57 -2.28
N ARG A 75 -8.14 -9.25 -2.51
CA ARG A 75 -9.34 -8.61 -3.02
C ARG A 75 -9.96 -7.68 -1.96
N TRP A 76 -10.33 -6.48 -2.38
CA TRP A 76 -10.93 -5.44 -1.55
C TRP A 76 -12.17 -4.84 -2.21
N TRP A 77 -13.21 -4.55 -1.42
CA TRP A 77 -14.41 -3.88 -1.89
C TRP A 77 -14.41 -2.40 -1.50
N ASP A 78 -14.64 -1.55 -2.49
CA ASP A 78 -14.86 -0.12 -2.33
C ASP A 78 -16.33 0.22 -2.59
N TYR A 79 -16.95 0.94 -1.64
CA TYR A 79 -18.30 1.45 -1.77
C TYR A 79 -18.24 2.88 -2.30
N GLN A 80 -18.48 3.05 -3.59
CA GLN A 80 -18.29 4.32 -4.29
C GLN A 80 -19.63 4.97 -4.63
N THR A 81 -19.88 6.13 -4.03
CA THR A 81 -21.04 6.98 -4.27
C THR A 81 -20.72 8.06 -5.30
N ILE A 82 -21.66 8.33 -6.21
CA ILE A 82 -21.51 9.33 -7.28
C ILE A 82 -22.73 10.24 -7.26
N GLY A 83 -22.48 11.56 -7.24
CA GLY A 83 -23.47 12.62 -7.47
C GLY A 83 -24.71 12.57 -6.59
N ALA A 84 -24.63 13.17 -5.39
CA ALA A 84 -25.72 13.23 -4.42
C ALA A 84 -26.99 13.97 -4.87
N GLY A 85 -26.99 14.58 -6.06
CA GLY A 85 -28.12 15.30 -6.67
C GLY A 85 -28.63 14.70 -7.98
N MET A 86 -28.18 13.49 -8.37
CA MET A 86 -28.68 12.86 -9.60
C MET A 86 -30.15 12.45 -9.46
N LYS A 87 -30.92 12.63 -10.55
CA LYS A 87 -32.31 12.19 -10.63
C LYS A 87 -32.34 10.67 -10.83
N MET A 88 -32.56 9.93 -9.75
CA MET A 88 -32.63 8.48 -9.77
C MET A 88 -34.11 8.04 -9.84
N PRO A 89 -34.46 7.05 -10.68
CA PRO A 89 -35.83 6.52 -10.72
C PRO A 89 -36.18 5.87 -9.38
N ILE A 90 -37.40 6.12 -8.89
CA ILE A 90 -37.92 5.52 -7.66
C ILE A 90 -38.81 4.33 -7.98
N ALA A 91 -38.58 3.20 -7.29
CA ALA A 91 -39.33 1.95 -7.51
C ALA A 91 -40.84 2.09 -7.23
N GLU A 92 -41.22 3.06 -6.38
CA GLU A 92 -42.60 3.31 -5.96
C GLU A 92 -43.47 3.96 -7.06
N ALA A 93 -42.89 4.51 -8.12
CA ALA A 93 -43.67 5.11 -9.22
C ALA A 93 -42.89 5.21 -10.53
N VAL A 94 -43.42 4.58 -11.59
CA VAL A 94 -42.89 4.69 -12.95
C VAL A 94 -42.86 6.16 -13.40
N GLY A 95 -41.70 6.62 -13.88
CA GLY A 95 -41.51 7.98 -14.38
C GLY A 95 -41.21 9.04 -13.32
N LYS A 96 -41.29 8.72 -12.02
CA LYS A 96 -40.85 9.64 -10.97
C LYS A 96 -39.38 9.45 -10.65
N THR A 97 -38.67 10.55 -10.39
CA THR A 97 -37.27 10.54 -9.98
C THR A 97 -37.10 11.32 -8.67
N LYS A 98 -36.17 10.88 -7.84
CA LYS A 98 -35.75 11.60 -6.62
C LYS A 98 -34.26 11.94 -6.74
N ALA A 99 -33.88 13.10 -6.22
CA ALA A 99 -32.48 13.43 -6.05
C ALA A 99 -31.83 12.44 -5.07
N GLY A 100 -30.79 11.76 -5.51
CA GLY A 100 -30.06 10.81 -4.67
C GLY A 100 -28.75 10.37 -5.32
N PRO A 101 -27.83 9.78 -4.53
CA PRO A 101 -26.56 9.29 -5.05
C PRO A 101 -26.78 8.01 -5.88
N MET A 102 -26.01 7.87 -6.96
CA MET A 102 -25.83 6.57 -7.59
C MET A 102 -24.77 5.78 -6.80
N LEU A 103 -25.12 4.58 -6.38
CA LEU A 103 -24.26 3.71 -5.61
C LEU A 103 -23.58 2.70 -6.53
N SER A 104 -22.28 2.48 -6.32
CA SER A 104 -21.53 1.42 -6.99
C SER A 104 -20.62 0.70 -6.01
N ARG A 105 -20.42 -0.59 -6.24
CA ARG A 105 -19.46 -1.42 -5.49
C ARG A 105 -18.37 -1.86 -6.46
N ARG A 106 -17.13 -1.52 -6.16
CA ARG A 106 -16.00 -1.79 -7.05
C ARG A 106 -14.96 -2.60 -6.32
N GLU A 107 -14.59 -3.72 -6.93
CA GLU A 107 -13.58 -4.62 -6.40
C GLU A 107 -12.20 -4.21 -6.93
N TYR A 108 -11.19 -4.26 -6.08
CA TYR A 108 -9.79 -3.97 -6.38
C TYR A 108 -8.91 -5.11 -5.87
N LEU A 109 -7.74 -5.28 -6.47
CA LEU A 109 -6.64 -6.06 -5.90
C LEU A 109 -5.72 -5.11 -5.15
N ALA A 110 -5.57 -5.33 -3.84
CA ALA A 110 -4.66 -4.59 -2.99
C ALA A 110 -3.32 -5.32 -2.86
N ASP A 111 -2.22 -4.56 -2.88
CA ASP A 111 -0.85 -5.08 -2.76
C ASP A 111 -0.55 -6.21 -3.75
N ALA A 112 -0.98 -6.09 -5.00
CA ALA A 112 -0.66 -7.04 -6.07
C ALA A 112 0.57 -6.58 -6.89
N SER A 113 1.33 -7.52 -7.43
CA SER A 113 2.45 -7.28 -8.34
C SER A 113 2.50 -8.35 -9.42
N PHE A 114 2.54 -7.92 -10.67
CA PHE A 114 2.60 -8.81 -11.83
C PHE A 114 3.75 -8.41 -12.74
N LEU A 115 4.43 -9.41 -13.29
CA LEU A 115 5.32 -9.25 -14.43
C LEU A 115 4.57 -9.72 -15.68
N VAL A 116 4.40 -8.84 -16.66
CA VAL A 116 3.78 -9.18 -17.95
C VAL A 116 4.86 -9.20 -19.02
N ALA A 117 4.94 -10.28 -19.78
CA ALA A 117 5.74 -10.37 -20.99
C ALA A 117 4.82 -10.31 -22.22
N MET A 118 5.12 -9.38 -23.14
CA MET A 118 4.44 -9.26 -24.43
C MET A 118 5.45 -9.60 -25.52
N GLN A 119 5.23 -10.69 -26.27
CA GLN A 119 6.13 -11.15 -27.32
C GLN A 119 5.51 -10.96 -28.70
N GLY A 120 6.30 -10.48 -29.66
CA GLY A 120 5.83 -10.24 -31.03
C GLY A 120 6.93 -9.75 -31.98
N GLU A 121 6.51 -9.01 -33.02
CA GLU A 121 7.41 -8.51 -34.05
C GLU A 121 8.38 -7.44 -33.47
N PRO A 122 9.70 -7.53 -33.74
CA PRO A 122 10.69 -6.65 -33.12
C PRO A 122 10.49 -5.14 -33.31
N ALA A 123 10.06 -4.67 -34.48
CA ALA A 123 9.83 -3.24 -34.71
C ALA A 123 8.64 -2.73 -33.90
N LEU A 124 7.56 -3.52 -33.78
CA LEU A 124 6.43 -3.21 -32.91
C LEU A 124 6.87 -3.16 -31.44
N ILE A 125 7.65 -4.15 -30.98
CA ILE A 125 8.17 -4.19 -29.61
C ILE A 125 9.04 -2.97 -29.29
N ALA A 126 9.92 -2.57 -30.22
CA ALA A 126 10.73 -1.37 -30.07
C ALA A 126 9.88 -0.10 -29.99
N SER A 127 8.86 0.03 -30.83
CA SER A 127 7.90 1.15 -30.81
C SER A 127 7.17 1.25 -29.48
N LEU A 128 6.67 0.11 -28.96
CA LEU A 128 5.98 0.04 -27.67
C LEU A 128 6.91 0.38 -26.49
N ALA A 129 8.15 -0.09 -26.51
CA ALA A 129 9.12 0.24 -25.47
C ALA A 129 9.42 1.74 -25.42
N SER A 130 9.61 2.37 -26.58
CA SER A 130 9.79 3.82 -26.69
C SER A 130 8.58 4.59 -26.14
N ALA A 131 7.37 4.17 -26.54
CA ALA A 131 6.13 4.78 -26.05
C ALA A 131 5.93 4.63 -24.53
N LEU A 132 6.37 3.52 -23.94
CA LEU A 132 6.27 3.32 -22.48
C LEU A 132 7.33 4.10 -21.69
N ALA A 133 8.49 4.38 -22.29
CA ALA A 133 9.49 5.25 -21.69
C ALA A 133 9.01 6.70 -21.61
N GLU A 134 8.27 7.16 -22.63
CA GLU A 134 7.70 8.50 -22.71
C GLU A 134 6.19 8.46 -23.05
N PRO A 135 5.32 8.05 -22.10
CA PRO A 135 3.92 7.83 -22.37
C PRO A 135 3.18 9.14 -22.65
N ARG A 136 2.41 9.18 -23.74
CA ARG A 136 1.63 10.38 -24.10
C ARG A 136 0.49 10.66 -23.13
N TRP A 137 -0.09 9.61 -22.53
CA TRP A 137 -1.12 9.74 -21.49
C TRP A 137 -0.70 9.06 -20.19
N ALA A 138 -1.31 9.50 -19.09
CA ALA A 138 -1.09 8.92 -17.78
C ALA A 138 -1.46 7.43 -17.77
N LEU A 139 -0.50 6.58 -17.44
CA LEU A 139 -0.70 5.14 -17.31
C LEU A 139 -1.31 4.81 -15.94
N PHE A 140 -2.21 3.84 -15.93
CA PHE A 140 -2.89 3.39 -14.71
C PHE A 140 -3.20 1.89 -14.79
N LEU A 141 -3.29 1.25 -13.62
CA LEU A 141 -3.51 -0.19 -13.47
C LEU A 141 -5.00 -0.50 -13.50
N GLY A 142 -5.55 -0.43 -14.72
CA GLY A 142 -6.94 -0.74 -15.04
C GLY A 142 -7.93 0.39 -14.77
N ARG A 143 -7.97 0.95 -13.56
CA ARG A 143 -8.74 2.17 -13.26
C ARG A 143 -7.82 3.36 -13.03
N ARG A 144 -8.25 4.56 -13.44
CA ARG A 144 -7.45 5.81 -13.31
C ARG A 144 -7.06 6.14 -11.86
N SER A 145 -7.80 5.65 -10.87
CA SER A 145 -7.47 5.78 -9.44
C SER A 145 -6.34 4.86 -8.96
N CYS A 146 -5.82 3.98 -9.83
CA CYS A 146 -4.79 2.99 -9.52
C CYS A 146 -3.47 3.36 -10.22
N PRO A 147 -2.68 4.31 -9.69
CA PRO A 147 -1.38 4.64 -10.27
C PRO A 147 -0.38 3.49 -10.08
N PRO A 148 0.52 3.24 -11.05
CA PRO A 148 1.63 2.33 -10.85
C PRO A 148 2.64 2.92 -9.85
N THR A 149 3.26 2.07 -9.03
CA THR A 149 4.29 2.46 -8.04
C THR A 149 5.70 2.45 -8.63
N LEU A 150 5.91 1.65 -9.68
CA LEU A 150 7.16 1.55 -10.43
C LEU A 150 6.92 1.95 -11.89
N PRO A 151 7.97 2.34 -12.65
CA PRO A 151 7.85 2.50 -14.10
C PRO A 151 7.25 1.24 -14.72
N VAL A 152 6.27 1.41 -15.62
CA VAL A 152 5.58 0.27 -16.23
C VAL A 152 6.54 -0.53 -17.11
N LEU A 153 7.40 0.14 -17.89
CA LEU A 153 8.49 -0.53 -18.58
C LEU A 153 9.52 -0.99 -17.55
N GLN A 154 9.59 -2.30 -17.29
CA GLN A 154 10.47 -2.83 -16.26
C GLN A 154 11.94 -2.82 -16.69
N ARG A 155 12.19 -3.23 -17.93
CA ARG A 155 13.54 -3.40 -18.49
C ARG A 155 13.51 -3.22 -20.01
N PRO A 156 14.66 -2.98 -20.65
CA PRO A 156 14.76 -2.96 -22.11
C PRO A 156 14.22 -4.25 -22.74
N PRO A 157 13.66 -4.18 -23.97
CA PRO A 157 13.25 -5.37 -24.69
C PRO A 157 14.40 -6.33 -24.97
N GLU A 158 14.12 -7.63 -24.97
CA GLU A 158 15.11 -8.70 -25.20
C GLU A 158 14.57 -9.75 -26.17
N THR A 159 15.46 -10.64 -26.64
CA THR A 159 15.08 -11.75 -27.52
C THR A 159 14.98 -13.05 -26.72
N HIS A 160 13.82 -13.70 -26.77
CA HIS A 160 13.55 -14.97 -26.07
C HIS A 160 12.85 -15.95 -27.00
N SER A 161 12.98 -17.25 -26.69
CA SER A 161 12.42 -18.33 -27.51
C SER A 161 10.90 -18.44 -27.34
N SER A 162 10.41 -18.26 -26.12
CA SER A 162 9.00 -18.29 -25.75
C SER A 162 8.68 -17.21 -24.72
N VAL A 163 7.39 -16.98 -24.46
CA VAL A 163 6.94 -16.07 -23.41
C VAL A 163 7.29 -16.62 -22.03
N LEU A 164 7.17 -17.94 -21.84
CA LEU A 164 7.53 -18.59 -20.58
C LEU A 164 9.02 -18.45 -20.26
N ASP A 165 9.90 -18.64 -21.25
CA ASP A 165 11.35 -18.44 -21.15
C ASP A 165 11.68 -16.99 -20.74
N ALA A 166 11.03 -16.02 -21.40
CA ALA A 166 11.16 -14.60 -21.06
C ALA A 166 10.74 -14.29 -19.60
N LEU A 167 9.62 -14.86 -19.15
CA LEU A 167 9.13 -14.69 -17.78
C LEU A 167 10.05 -15.37 -16.75
N ALA A 168 10.66 -16.50 -17.10
CA ALA A 168 11.61 -17.21 -16.24
C ALA A 168 12.94 -16.44 -16.12
N HIS A 169 13.38 -15.80 -17.21
CA HIS A 169 14.65 -15.06 -17.27
C HIS A 169 14.70 -13.83 -16.34
N VAL A 170 13.56 -13.20 -16.03
CA VAL A 170 13.51 -12.02 -15.16
C VAL A 170 13.61 -12.48 -13.69
N PRO A 171 14.55 -11.96 -12.89
CA PRO A 171 14.59 -12.31 -11.47
C PRO A 171 13.29 -11.96 -10.73
N TRP A 172 12.90 -12.81 -9.78
CA TRP A 172 11.90 -12.44 -8.78
C TRP A 172 12.57 -11.60 -7.68
N GLN A 173 11.96 -10.48 -7.32
CA GLN A 173 12.53 -9.54 -6.36
C GLN A 173 11.62 -9.43 -5.13
N ARG A 174 12.22 -9.53 -3.93
CA ARG A 174 11.51 -9.25 -2.68
C ARG A 174 11.09 -7.78 -2.63
N ARG A 175 9.90 -7.47 -2.13
CA ARG A 175 9.55 -6.07 -1.86
C ARG A 175 10.26 -5.57 -0.61
N LEU A 176 10.15 -6.35 0.47
CA LEU A 176 10.80 -6.07 1.75
C LEU A 176 11.86 -7.12 2.05
N ARG A 177 12.94 -6.73 2.73
CA ARG A 177 14.07 -7.63 3.04
C ARG A 177 13.64 -8.91 3.76
N ASP A 178 12.68 -8.79 4.66
CA ASP A 178 12.22 -9.87 5.54
C ASP A 178 11.05 -10.68 4.92
N GLU A 179 10.67 -10.39 3.67
CA GLU A 179 9.60 -11.12 2.98
C GLU A 179 10.06 -12.54 2.60
N PRO A 180 9.25 -13.58 2.91
CA PRO A 180 9.61 -14.94 2.54
C PRO A 180 9.67 -15.09 1.02
N VAL A 181 10.64 -15.88 0.55
CA VAL A 181 10.75 -16.22 -0.87
C VAL A 181 9.75 -17.34 -1.16
N PRO A 182 8.85 -17.19 -2.14
CA PRO A 182 7.96 -18.28 -2.52
C PRO A 182 8.75 -19.42 -3.16
N THR A 183 8.26 -20.65 -3.04
CA THR A 183 8.87 -21.82 -3.70
C THR A 183 8.64 -21.82 -5.21
N THR A 184 7.48 -21.29 -5.62
CA THR A 184 6.99 -21.30 -6.99
C THR A 184 6.21 -20.02 -7.29
N LEU A 185 6.17 -19.64 -8.56
CA LEU A 185 5.33 -18.56 -9.06
C LEU A 185 4.33 -19.11 -10.08
N ASP A 186 3.09 -18.67 -9.95
CA ASP A 186 2.06 -18.98 -10.93
C ASP A 186 2.22 -18.10 -12.16
N VAL A 187 2.04 -18.70 -13.33
CA VAL A 187 2.10 -18.04 -14.63
C VAL A 187 0.84 -18.34 -15.41
N VAL A 188 0.33 -17.34 -16.11
CA VAL A 188 -0.78 -17.47 -17.04
C VAL A 188 -0.31 -17.02 -18.42
N GLU A 189 -0.36 -17.90 -19.40
CA GLU A 189 0.11 -17.64 -20.78
C GLU A 189 -1.02 -17.83 -21.79
N ASP A 190 -0.97 -17.08 -22.90
CA ASP A 190 -1.75 -17.34 -24.10
C ASP A 190 -1.51 -18.76 -24.64
N TRP A 191 -2.56 -19.57 -24.73
CA TRP A 191 -2.48 -20.83 -25.46
C TRP A 191 -2.72 -20.59 -26.95
N ILE A 192 -1.88 -21.18 -27.80
CA ILE A 192 -2.06 -21.19 -29.24
C ILE A 192 -2.04 -22.62 -29.78
N PRO A 193 -2.86 -22.93 -30.79
CA PRO A 193 -2.81 -24.21 -31.46
C PRO A 193 -1.47 -24.37 -32.18
N THR A 194 -0.87 -25.55 -32.06
CA THR A 194 0.33 -25.95 -32.81
C THR A 194 -0.03 -27.06 -33.78
N SER A 195 0.89 -27.40 -34.69
CA SER A 195 0.69 -28.54 -35.59
C SER A 195 0.57 -29.88 -34.85
N GLU A 196 1.19 -29.97 -33.67
CA GLU A 196 1.18 -31.16 -32.82
C GLU A 196 -0.04 -31.18 -31.89
N GLU A 197 -0.45 -30.00 -31.40
CA GLU A 197 -1.60 -29.80 -30.53
C GLU A 197 -2.56 -28.76 -31.14
N PRO A 198 -3.42 -29.17 -32.10
CA PRO A 198 -4.34 -28.24 -32.78
C PRO A 198 -5.55 -27.87 -31.91
N GLU A 199 -5.83 -28.65 -30.85
CA GLU A 199 -6.97 -28.47 -29.95
C GLU A 199 -6.50 -28.01 -28.57
N ALA A 200 -7.31 -27.14 -27.95
CA ALA A 200 -6.99 -26.61 -26.62
C ALA A 200 -6.97 -27.75 -25.59
N PRO A 201 -5.94 -27.80 -24.72
CA PRO A 201 -5.85 -28.85 -23.72
C PRO A 201 -7.01 -28.71 -22.72
N PRO A 202 -7.43 -29.80 -22.05
CA PRO A 202 -8.59 -29.78 -21.15
C PRO A 202 -8.51 -28.79 -19.98
N HIS A 203 -7.29 -28.38 -19.61
CA HIS A 203 -7.03 -27.43 -18.52
C HIS A 203 -6.90 -25.98 -19.01
N ALA A 204 -7.09 -25.71 -20.31
CA ALA A 204 -7.11 -24.35 -20.83
C ALA A 204 -8.39 -23.61 -20.39
N GLU A 205 -8.24 -22.36 -19.97
CA GLU A 205 -9.34 -21.49 -19.57
C GLU A 205 -9.73 -20.56 -20.73
N LEU A 206 -11.03 -20.46 -21.02
CA LEU A 206 -11.56 -19.51 -22.00
C LEU A 206 -11.77 -18.13 -21.35
N ARG A 207 -11.19 -17.07 -21.95
CA ARG A 207 -11.32 -15.67 -21.48
C ARG A 207 -11.78 -14.74 -22.58
N TYR A 208 -12.74 -13.85 -22.26
CA TYR A 208 -13.27 -12.84 -23.19
C TYR A 208 -12.60 -11.48 -23.00
N ASP A 209 -11.31 -11.40 -23.31
CA ASP A 209 -10.50 -10.20 -23.05
C ASP A 209 -9.59 -9.78 -24.21
N VAL A 210 -9.75 -10.32 -25.42
CA VAL A 210 -9.06 -9.80 -26.62
C VAL A 210 -9.82 -8.60 -27.17
N PRO A 211 -9.29 -7.36 -27.11
CA PRO A 211 -10.06 -6.16 -27.45
C PRO A 211 -10.32 -6.03 -28.96
N LEU A 212 -11.59 -5.90 -29.34
CA LEU A 212 -12.02 -5.52 -30.69
C LEU A 212 -12.38 -4.03 -30.82
N SER A 213 -12.92 -3.46 -29.74
CA SER A 213 -13.28 -2.05 -29.65
C SER A 213 -13.27 -1.63 -28.19
N PHE A 214 -12.82 -0.41 -27.91
CA PHE A 214 -12.94 0.19 -26.59
C PHE A 214 -14.16 1.12 -26.46
N ASP A 215 -14.83 1.44 -27.57
CA ASP A 215 -16.02 2.30 -27.60
C ASP A 215 -17.02 1.88 -28.70
N PRO A 216 -18.12 1.17 -28.36
CA PRO A 216 -18.35 0.54 -27.06
C PRO A 216 -17.33 -0.61 -26.82
N PRO A 217 -17.09 -1.01 -25.56
CA PRO A 217 -16.21 -2.13 -25.24
C PRO A 217 -16.73 -3.45 -25.81
N HIS A 218 -15.92 -4.12 -26.62
CA HIS A 218 -16.24 -5.42 -27.22
C HIS A 218 -14.97 -6.29 -27.27
N HIS A 219 -15.08 -7.56 -26.92
CA HIS A 219 -13.93 -8.46 -26.76
C HIS A 219 -14.19 -9.82 -27.41
N ASN A 220 -13.15 -10.36 -28.04
CA ASN A 220 -13.09 -11.75 -28.52
C ASN A 220 -12.58 -12.70 -27.42
N PRO A 221 -12.91 -13.99 -27.53
CA PRO A 221 -12.33 -15.01 -26.66
C PRO A 221 -10.86 -15.30 -27.01
N ARG A 222 -10.11 -15.76 -26.01
CA ARG A 222 -8.82 -16.46 -26.12
C ARG A 222 -8.76 -17.61 -25.12
N PHE A 223 -7.90 -18.58 -25.37
CA PHE A 223 -7.54 -19.60 -24.40
C PHE A 223 -6.27 -19.20 -23.67
N VAL A 224 -6.23 -19.46 -22.36
CA VAL A 224 -5.03 -19.31 -21.55
C VAL A 224 -4.73 -20.60 -20.81
N VAL A 225 -3.46 -20.86 -20.55
CA VAL A 225 -2.98 -22.00 -19.76
C VAL A 225 -2.22 -21.51 -18.55
N ARG A 226 -2.26 -22.30 -17.47
CA ARG A 226 -1.56 -22.02 -16.22
C ARG A 226 -0.31 -22.88 -16.12
N HIS A 227 0.79 -22.25 -15.76
CA HIS A 227 2.07 -22.88 -15.49
C HIS A 227 2.54 -22.50 -14.09
N THR A 228 3.50 -23.27 -13.58
CA THR A 228 4.15 -22.98 -12.32
C THR A 228 5.66 -22.95 -12.57
N LEU A 229 6.31 -21.85 -12.23
CA LEU A 229 7.75 -21.68 -12.35
C LEU A 229 8.42 -21.87 -10.97
N PRO A 230 9.33 -22.84 -10.80
CA PRO A 230 10.08 -23.00 -9.55
C PRO A 230 11.15 -21.91 -9.39
N LEU A 231 11.40 -21.48 -8.15
CA LEU A 231 12.41 -20.45 -7.84
C LEU A 231 13.74 -21.08 -7.44
N ALA A 232 14.83 -20.37 -7.71
CA ALA A 232 16.16 -20.72 -7.21
C ALA A 232 16.16 -20.91 -5.67
N PRO A 233 16.92 -21.88 -5.13
CA PRO A 233 17.97 -22.66 -5.80
C PRO A 233 17.49 -23.88 -6.60
N ASN A 234 16.19 -24.21 -6.55
CA ASN A 234 15.64 -25.45 -7.11
C ASN A 234 14.85 -25.25 -8.41
N GLY A 235 15.03 -24.11 -9.10
CA GLY A 235 14.21 -23.77 -10.25
C GLY A 235 14.80 -22.71 -11.17
N ASP A 236 14.06 -22.41 -12.23
CA ASP A 236 14.52 -21.63 -13.39
C ASP A 236 14.49 -20.11 -13.16
N VAL A 237 13.71 -19.65 -12.17
CA VAL A 237 13.58 -18.22 -11.87
C VAL A 237 14.64 -17.78 -10.85
N PRO A 238 15.57 -16.88 -11.20
CA PRO A 238 16.55 -16.36 -10.26
C PRO A 238 15.88 -15.46 -9.22
N VAL A 239 16.45 -15.40 -8.02
CA VAL A 239 16.02 -14.48 -6.95
C VAL A 239 16.98 -13.31 -6.89
N ASP A 240 16.46 -12.10 -7.00
CA ASP A 240 17.25 -10.89 -6.80
C ASP A 240 17.72 -10.81 -5.33
N PRO A 241 19.03 -10.64 -5.07
CA PRO A 241 19.53 -10.55 -3.70
C PRO A 241 19.03 -9.30 -2.96
N ASP A 242 18.68 -8.24 -3.69
CA ASP A 242 18.28 -6.96 -3.13
C ASP A 242 16.75 -6.82 -3.07
N ALA A 243 16.26 -6.24 -1.97
CA ALA A 243 14.85 -5.90 -1.86
C ALA A 243 14.54 -4.60 -2.63
N ALA A 244 13.38 -4.56 -3.28
CA ALA A 244 12.93 -3.42 -4.08
C ALA A 244 12.76 -2.14 -3.24
N VAL A 245 12.34 -2.28 -1.97
CA VAL A 245 12.11 -1.15 -1.07
C VAL A 245 13.08 -1.23 0.11
N ARG A 246 13.83 -0.14 0.31
CA ARG A 246 14.56 0.06 1.57
C ARG A 246 13.58 0.46 2.67
N PRO A 247 13.65 -0.13 3.86
CA PRO A 247 12.78 0.26 4.96
C PRO A 247 12.89 1.76 5.21
N THR A 248 11.77 2.49 5.24
CA THR A 248 11.78 3.88 5.65
C THR A 248 12.33 3.95 7.07
N PRO A 249 13.47 4.63 7.32
CA PRO A 249 14.00 4.73 8.66
C PRO A 249 12.95 5.35 9.58
N ARG A 250 12.84 4.84 10.81
CA ARG A 250 11.95 5.44 11.80
C ARG A 250 12.31 6.91 11.93
N PRO A 251 11.33 7.83 12.00
CA PRO A 251 11.64 9.24 12.22
C PRO A 251 12.53 9.36 13.45
N LEU A 252 13.61 10.15 13.33
CA LEU A 252 14.53 10.41 14.44
C LEU A 252 13.69 10.90 15.62
N ARG A 253 13.74 10.15 16.73
CA ARG A 253 13.15 10.59 18.00
C ARG A 253 14.24 11.32 18.77
N PRO A 254 14.18 12.66 18.90
CA PRO A 254 15.09 13.36 19.80
C PRO A 254 14.91 12.78 21.20
N ARG A 255 16.00 12.37 21.84
CA ARG A 255 15.99 11.93 23.24
C ARG A 255 16.49 13.09 24.09
N ALA A 256 15.87 13.30 25.25
CA ALA A 256 16.40 14.24 26.23
C ALA A 256 17.83 13.84 26.60
N ASN A 257 18.77 14.75 26.41
CA ASN A 257 20.16 14.56 26.81
C ASN A 257 20.36 15.14 28.22
N TYR A 258 20.23 14.29 29.25
CA TYR A 258 20.33 14.71 30.65
C TYR A 258 21.73 15.20 31.08
N THR A 259 22.75 14.99 30.24
CA THR A 259 24.11 15.52 30.46
C THR A 259 24.33 16.88 29.81
N ASP A 260 23.39 17.38 29.01
CA ASP A 260 23.48 18.70 28.38
C ASP A 260 23.25 19.81 29.41
N THR A 261 24.16 20.78 29.44
CA THR A 261 24.09 21.96 30.32
C THR A 261 22.91 22.87 29.96
N ALA A 262 22.56 22.99 28.68
CA ALA A 262 21.41 23.78 28.24
C ALA A 262 20.10 23.17 28.75
N TYR A 263 19.98 21.84 28.67
CA TYR A 263 18.82 21.12 29.20
C TYR A 263 18.62 21.33 30.71
N ARG A 264 19.71 21.33 31.49
CA ARG A 264 19.66 21.59 32.94
C ARG A 264 19.25 23.03 33.24
N ALA A 265 19.74 24.00 32.45
CA ALA A 265 19.40 25.41 32.60
C ALA A 265 17.90 25.66 32.36
N VAL A 266 17.35 25.15 31.25
CA VAL A 266 15.93 25.32 30.90
C VAL A 266 15.01 24.66 31.94
N ARG A 267 15.40 23.52 32.53
CA ARG A 267 14.65 22.90 33.64
C ARG A 267 14.64 23.77 34.89
N ALA A 268 15.78 24.34 35.26
CA ALA A 268 15.87 25.24 36.41
C ALA A 268 15.04 26.50 36.18
N GLU A 269 15.09 27.05 34.96
CA GLU A 269 14.27 28.19 34.54
C GLU A 269 12.78 27.89 34.61
N ARG A 270 12.33 26.71 34.15
CA ARG A 270 10.92 26.30 34.25
C ARG A 270 10.45 26.17 35.70
N LEU A 271 11.27 25.57 36.57
CA LEU A 271 10.96 25.47 37.99
C LEU A 271 10.85 26.87 38.63
N ALA A 272 11.74 27.79 38.28
CA ALA A 272 11.69 29.17 38.76
C ALA A 272 10.45 29.92 38.25
N TYR A 273 10.10 29.75 36.97
CA TYR A 273 8.91 30.34 36.36
C TYR A 273 7.62 29.90 37.08
N ASP A 274 7.52 28.61 37.41
CA ASP A 274 6.39 28.06 38.17
C ASP A 274 6.50 28.29 39.69
N ARG A 275 7.50 29.07 40.15
CA ARG A 275 7.78 29.37 41.56
C ARG A 275 8.01 28.11 42.42
N GLY A 276 8.54 27.05 41.82
CA GLY A 276 8.77 25.76 42.48
C GLY A 276 7.49 25.01 42.82
N LEU A 277 6.35 25.38 42.22
CA LEU A 277 5.05 24.74 42.46
C LEU A 277 4.63 23.87 41.29
N CYS A 278 3.92 22.79 41.61
CA CYS A 278 3.30 21.90 40.65
C CYS A 278 2.18 22.64 39.93
N VAL A 279 2.23 22.73 38.60
CA VAL A 279 1.20 23.44 37.83
C VAL A 279 -0.20 22.85 38.06
N PHE A 280 -0.27 21.54 38.32
CA PHE A 280 -1.50 20.77 38.52
C PHE A 280 -2.12 20.92 39.92
N CYS A 281 -1.38 20.55 40.97
CA CYS A 281 -1.90 20.47 42.35
C CYS A 281 -1.40 21.57 43.29
N LYS A 282 -0.46 22.41 42.83
CA LYS A 282 0.19 23.46 43.63
C LYS A 282 1.06 23.00 44.81
N ASP A 283 1.33 21.70 44.94
CA ASP A 283 2.38 21.18 45.85
C ASP A 283 3.78 21.56 45.35
N ALA A 284 4.81 21.45 46.21
CA ALA A 284 6.20 21.63 45.80
C ALA A 284 6.58 20.71 44.62
N ALA A 285 7.14 21.29 43.56
CA ALA A 285 7.58 20.60 42.35
C ALA A 285 9.11 20.41 42.35
N PRO A 286 9.61 19.17 42.52
CA PRO A 286 11.02 18.87 42.34
C PRO A 286 11.36 18.42 40.92
N THR A 287 10.37 18.31 40.02
CA THR A 287 10.50 17.69 38.71
C THR A 287 9.83 18.51 37.61
N VAL A 288 10.31 18.33 36.39
CA VAL A 288 9.76 18.95 35.17
C VAL A 288 9.40 17.83 34.18
N GLN A 289 8.17 17.88 33.67
CA GLN A 289 7.59 16.99 32.65
C GLN A 289 7.66 17.65 31.28
N HIS A 290 7.92 16.88 30.22
CA HIS A 290 7.79 17.37 28.85
C HIS A 290 6.36 17.17 28.36
N ILE A 291 5.75 18.21 27.80
CA ILE A 291 4.49 18.11 27.05
C ILE A 291 4.74 17.79 25.57
N THR A 292 5.96 18.02 25.07
CA THR A 292 6.39 17.55 23.76
C THR A 292 7.91 17.33 23.71
N TYR A 293 8.34 16.33 22.95
CA TYR A 293 9.76 16.05 22.67
C TYR A 293 10.21 16.57 21.30
N ARG A 294 9.37 17.36 20.60
CA ARG A 294 9.70 17.90 19.26
C ARG A 294 11.00 18.70 19.23
N ARG A 295 11.32 19.41 20.31
CA ARG A 295 12.57 20.17 20.52
C ARG A 295 13.51 19.53 21.55
N GLY A 296 13.29 18.25 21.87
CA GLY A 296 14.06 17.54 22.90
C GLY A 296 15.55 17.46 22.57
N GLY A 297 16.40 17.61 23.57
CA GLY A 297 17.87 17.53 23.43
C GLY A 297 18.59 18.87 23.53
N GLY A 298 18.13 19.78 24.39
CA GLY A 298 18.82 21.05 24.71
C GLY A 298 18.28 22.28 23.98
N LYS A 299 17.21 22.15 23.19
CA LYS A 299 16.53 23.26 22.48
C LYS A 299 15.09 23.47 22.94
N GLU A 300 14.73 22.90 24.09
CA GLU A 300 13.41 23.01 24.68
C GLU A 300 13.09 24.46 25.06
N THR A 301 11.83 24.86 24.90
CA THR A 301 11.32 26.14 25.42
C THR A 301 10.57 25.92 26.73
N LEU A 302 10.27 27.01 27.44
CA LEU A 302 9.46 26.95 28.66
C LEU A 302 8.06 26.39 28.42
N GLU A 303 7.51 26.50 27.21
CA GLU A 303 6.20 25.95 26.85
C GLU A 303 6.23 24.43 26.74
N ASP A 304 7.37 23.85 26.32
CA ASP A 304 7.53 22.40 26.16
C ASP A 304 7.57 21.64 27.49
N LEU A 305 7.67 22.37 28.60
CA LEU A 305 7.97 21.86 29.92
C LEU A 305 6.95 22.35 30.96
N LYS A 306 6.61 21.50 31.94
CA LYS A 306 5.73 21.86 33.05
C LYS A 306 6.29 21.36 34.38
N SER A 307 6.32 22.20 35.40
CA SER A 307 6.76 21.78 36.75
C SER A 307 5.70 20.94 37.43
N LEU A 308 6.08 19.76 37.92
CA LEU A 308 5.18 18.82 38.60
C LEU A 308 5.78 18.34 39.91
N CYS A 309 4.91 18.08 40.89
CA CYS A 309 5.28 17.27 42.06
C CYS A 309 5.47 15.81 41.62
N ARG A 310 6.23 15.02 42.41
CA ARG A 310 6.52 13.61 42.06
C ARG A 310 5.26 12.79 41.80
N LEU A 311 4.23 12.96 42.63
CA LEU A 311 2.97 12.22 42.48
C LEU A 311 2.24 12.56 41.17
N CYS A 312 2.19 13.84 40.79
CA CYS A 312 1.57 14.26 39.53
C CYS A 312 2.40 13.81 38.32
N HIS A 313 3.72 13.88 38.42
CA HIS A 313 4.63 13.38 37.39
C HIS A 313 4.43 11.88 37.15
N ASP A 314 4.40 11.07 38.21
CA ASP A 314 4.17 9.63 38.11
C ASP A 314 2.80 9.30 37.51
N ALA A 315 1.75 10.01 37.93
CA ALA A 315 0.40 9.84 37.40
C ALA A 315 0.33 10.12 35.89
N VAL A 316 0.91 11.23 35.44
CA VAL A 316 0.98 11.60 34.03
C VAL A 316 1.78 10.57 33.22
N THR A 317 2.95 10.19 33.73
CA THR A 317 3.84 9.22 33.06
C THR A 317 3.19 7.84 32.89
N MET A 318 2.44 7.36 33.89
CA MET A 318 1.72 6.09 33.78
C MET A 318 0.60 6.13 32.73
N LEU A 319 -0.13 7.25 32.64
CA LEU A 319 -1.16 7.44 31.62
C LEU A 319 -0.55 7.49 30.21
N GLU A 320 0.61 8.14 30.05
CA GLU A 320 1.32 8.21 28.78
C GLU A 320 1.81 6.84 28.29
N TYR A 321 2.35 6.01 29.20
CA TYR A 321 2.80 4.66 28.87
C TYR A 321 1.63 3.76 28.45
N GLY A 322 0.49 3.84 29.15
CA GLY A 322 -0.72 3.09 28.80
C GLY A 322 -1.35 3.51 27.46
N ALA A 323 -1.14 4.76 27.04
CA ALA A 323 -1.66 5.30 25.78
C ALA A 323 -0.67 5.22 24.61
N HIS A 324 0.51 4.61 24.78
CA HIS A 324 1.57 4.51 23.77
C HIS A 324 1.91 5.84 23.07
N MET A 325 1.91 6.94 23.84
CA MET A 325 2.11 8.29 23.30
C MET A 325 3.50 8.48 22.67
N GLY A 326 3.52 9.24 21.57
CA GLY A 326 4.69 9.51 20.74
C GLY A 326 5.52 10.69 21.23
N LEU A 327 5.67 11.70 20.38
CA LEU A 327 6.41 12.94 20.70
C LEU A 327 5.58 13.91 21.53
N ASP A 328 4.28 13.98 21.29
CA ASP A 328 3.34 14.81 22.05
C ASP A 328 2.85 14.03 23.27
N ARG A 329 2.93 14.68 24.42
CA ARG A 329 2.72 14.12 25.75
C ARG A 329 1.55 14.84 26.42
N ILE A 330 1.14 14.38 27.60
CA ILE A 330 0.00 14.97 28.29
C ILE A 330 0.42 16.34 28.82
N ASP A 331 -0.33 17.40 28.48
CA ASP A 331 -0.26 18.67 29.19
C ASP A 331 -1.12 18.57 30.46
N PRO A 332 -0.52 18.65 31.67
CA PRO A 332 -1.27 18.61 32.93
C PRO A 332 -2.24 19.79 33.12
N GLU A 333 -2.05 20.89 32.39
CA GLU A 333 -2.96 22.06 32.46
C GLU A 333 -4.20 21.89 31.57
N ASP A 334 -4.19 20.94 30.63
CA ASP A 334 -5.33 20.65 29.77
C ASP A 334 -6.50 20.06 30.59
N PRO A 335 -7.68 20.72 30.60
CA PRO A 335 -8.86 20.24 31.31
C PRO A 335 -9.27 18.82 30.93
N ALA A 336 -9.02 18.37 29.70
CA ALA A 336 -9.39 17.04 29.22
C ALA A 336 -8.72 15.90 30.00
N TRP A 337 -7.55 16.16 30.59
CA TRP A 337 -6.78 15.16 31.33
C TRP A 337 -6.98 15.24 32.84
N ARG A 338 -7.64 16.28 33.34
CA ARG A 338 -7.72 16.59 34.77
C ARG A 338 -8.28 15.43 35.59
N ASP A 339 -9.44 14.91 35.22
CA ASP A 339 -10.11 13.84 35.98
C ASP A 339 -9.33 12.52 35.94
N ARG A 340 -8.70 12.24 34.79
CA ARG A 340 -7.84 11.05 34.62
C ARG A 340 -6.59 11.13 35.49
N ILE A 341 -5.96 12.30 35.56
CA ILE A 341 -4.79 12.52 36.43
C ILE A 341 -5.22 12.39 37.91
N ILE A 342 -6.38 12.95 38.31
CA ILE A 342 -6.88 12.81 39.69
C ILE A 342 -7.13 11.35 40.05
N ALA A 343 -7.78 10.59 39.16
CA ALA A 343 -8.04 9.16 39.37
C ALA A 343 -6.73 8.38 39.52
N GLN A 344 -5.80 8.54 38.58
CA GLN A 344 -4.50 7.86 38.61
C GLN A 344 -3.69 8.22 39.87
N ARG A 345 -3.75 9.47 40.34
CA ARG A 345 -3.12 9.86 41.61
C ARG A 345 -3.70 9.08 42.80
N ARG A 346 -5.02 8.92 42.87
CA ARG A 346 -5.68 8.14 43.94
C ARG A 346 -5.23 6.68 43.90
N ASP A 347 -5.13 6.10 42.72
CA ASP A 347 -4.66 4.71 42.53
C ASP A 347 -3.21 4.55 42.99
N ILE A 348 -2.33 5.48 42.64
CA ILE A 348 -0.92 5.46 43.10
C ILE A 348 -0.83 5.57 44.63
N ILE A 349 -1.62 6.45 45.26
CA ILE A 349 -1.64 6.59 46.72
C ILE A 349 -2.15 5.31 47.37
N ALA A 350 -3.25 4.74 46.87
CA ALA A 350 -3.82 3.51 47.37
C ALA A 350 -2.82 2.35 47.29
N PHE A 351 -2.17 2.19 46.13
CA PHE A 351 -1.14 1.18 45.92
C PHE A 351 0.06 1.36 46.88
N ARG A 352 0.62 2.58 46.98
CA ARG A 352 1.75 2.87 47.88
C ARG A 352 1.41 2.65 49.35
N SER A 353 0.17 2.97 49.75
CA SER A 353 -0.32 2.74 51.11
C SER A 353 -0.42 1.25 51.43
N LEU A 354 -0.97 0.44 50.50
CA LEU A 354 -1.04 -1.01 50.63
C LEU A 354 0.35 -1.66 50.70
N GLU A 355 1.27 -1.26 49.82
CA GLU A 355 2.66 -1.75 49.83
C GLU A 355 3.39 -1.37 51.12
N SER A 356 3.19 -0.15 51.63
CA SER A 356 3.76 0.27 52.91
C SER A 356 3.22 -0.56 54.08
N ARG A 357 1.92 -0.88 54.07
CA ARG A 357 1.32 -1.78 55.08
C ARG A 357 1.91 -3.19 54.97
N ARG A 358 2.03 -3.74 53.75
CA ARG A 358 2.66 -5.05 53.52
C ARG A 358 4.10 -5.12 54.04
N ARG A 359 4.93 -4.12 53.73
CA ARG A 359 6.32 -4.04 54.21
C ARG A 359 6.45 -3.88 55.73
N ARG A 360 5.48 -3.24 56.38
CA ARG A 360 5.46 -3.14 57.85
C ARG A 360 4.97 -4.42 58.52
N LEU A 361 4.18 -5.23 57.81
CA LEU A 361 3.64 -6.50 58.28
C LEU A 361 4.49 -7.70 57.86
N SER A 362 5.46 -7.54 56.96
CA SER A 362 6.44 -8.58 56.68
C SER A 362 7.36 -8.74 57.88
N SER A 363 7.41 -9.93 58.45
CA SER A 363 8.39 -10.29 59.48
C SER A 363 9.79 -10.01 58.94
N VAL A 364 10.56 -9.19 59.68
CA VAL A 364 11.99 -9.02 59.42
C VAL A 364 12.63 -10.40 59.60
N GLU A 365 13.17 -10.98 58.54
CA GLU A 365 14.12 -12.09 58.69
C GLU A 365 15.33 -11.55 59.45
N VAL A 366 15.47 -11.99 60.70
CA VAL A 366 16.68 -11.83 61.53
C VAL A 366 17.62 -12.98 61.23
#